data_AF-A0A969T4N5-F1
#
_entry.id   AF-A0A969T4N5-F1
#
_cell.length_a   1.000
_cell.length_b   1.000
_cell.length_c   1.000
_cell.angle_alpha   90.00
_cell.angle_beta   90.00
_cell.angle_gamma   90.00
#
_symmetry.space_group_name_H-M   'P 1'
#
loop_
_entity.id
_entity.type
_entity.pdbx_description
1 polymer ?
#
loop_
_entity_poly.entity_id
_entity_poly.type
_entity_poly.pdbx_seq_one_letter_code
_entity_poly.pdbx_strand_id
1 'polypeptide(L)'
;MSWSVWAFVIALVVSFITMGFVGAMVYLFVSPVLRIKYPPMNQWSGDWVWPANIVAGLLWSLGFLIAGGVNYFFRDVVHLETSLKIIYLAVLWVWGLLVWTVILKVGYKDN
;
A
#
# COMPACT_ATOMS: atom_id res chain seq x y z
N MET A 1 -30.23 -10.42 19.03
CA MET A 1 -29.78 -9.15 18.42
C MET A 1 -28.39 -8.71 18.88
N SER A 2 -27.90 -9.12 20.05
CA SER A 2 -26.56 -8.74 20.57
C SER A 2 -25.38 -9.39 19.83
N TRP A 3 -25.44 -10.68 19.49
CA TRP A 3 -24.30 -11.40 18.91
C TRP A 3 -23.86 -10.86 17.54
N SER A 4 -24.80 -10.62 16.63
CA SER A 4 -24.49 -10.10 15.29
C SER A 4 -23.91 -8.68 15.32
N VAL A 5 -24.34 -7.85 16.28
CA VAL A 5 -23.76 -6.52 16.48
C VAL A 5 -22.31 -6.62 16.93
N TRP A 6 -22.01 -7.51 17.89
CA TRP A 6 -20.63 -7.75 18.32
C TRP A 6 -19.77 -8.32 17.20
N ALA A 7 -20.27 -9.29 16.44
CA ALA A 7 -19.57 -9.84 15.29
C ALA A 7 -19.27 -8.77 14.24
N PHE A 8 -20.22 -7.87 13.97
CA PHE A 8 -20.03 -6.74 13.06
C PHE A 8 -18.93 -5.78 13.57
N VAL A 9 -18.99 -5.37 14.84
CA VAL A 9 -17.99 -4.46 15.42
C VAL A 9 -16.60 -5.08 15.38
N ILE A 10 -16.47 -6.35 15.74
CA ILE A 10 -15.18 -7.07 15.70
C ILE A 10 -14.67 -7.13 14.25
N ALA A 11 -15.52 -7.53 13.30
CA ALA A 11 -15.13 -7.62 11.90
C ALA A 11 -14.69 -6.26 11.33
N LEU A 12 -15.38 -5.18 11.70
CA LEU A 12 -15.04 -3.82 11.30
C LEU A 12 -13.67 -3.39 11.84
N VAL A 13 -13.42 -3.60 13.13
CA VAL A 13 -12.14 -3.27 13.78
C VAL A 13 -11.00 -4.08 13.17
N VAL A 14 -11.19 -5.39 12.99
CA VAL A 14 -10.20 -6.28 12.36
C VAL A 14 -9.90 -5.87 10.93
N SER A 15 -10.92 -5.50 10.15
CA SER A 15 -10.74 -5.03 8.78
C SER A 15 -9.90 -3.75 8.74
N PHE A 16 -10.16 -2.81 9.65
CA PHE A 16 -9.43 -1.55 9.74
C PHE A 16 -7.96 -1.75 10.15
N ILE A 17 -7.71 -2.62 11.12
CA ILE A 17 -6.35 -3.00 11.54
C ILE A 17 -5.60 -3.67 10.38
N THR A 18 -6.26 -4.59 9.66
CA THR A 18 -5.68 -5.29 8.51
C THR A 18 -5.25 -4.29 7.43
N MET A 19 -6.07 -3.29 7.13
CA MET A 19 -5.74 -2.26 6.14
C MET A 19 -4.53 -1.42 6.55
N GLY A 20 -4.44 -1.01 7.82
CA GLY A 20 -3.26 -0.32 8.33
C GLY A 20 -2.00 -1.18 8.25
N PHE A 21 -2.11 -2.47 8.59
CA PHE A 21 -0.99 -3.40 8.48
C PHE A 21 -0.52 -3.60 7.04
N VAL A 22 -1.46 -3.73 6.08
CA VAL A 22 -1.13 -3.79 4.65
C VAL A 22 -0.34 -2.55 4.22
N GLY A 23 -0.78 -1.35 4.58
CA GLY A 23 -0.05 -0.12 4.29
C GLY A 23 1.37 -0.10 4.85
N ALA A 24 1.54 -0.54 6.10
CA ALA A 24 2.85 -0.66 6.74
C ALA A 24 3.75 -1.69 6.04
N MET A 25 3.19 -2.84 5.60
CA MET A 25 3.94 -3.82 4.82
C MET A 25 4.39 -3.24 3.48
N VAL A 26 3.50 -2.53 2.77
CA VAL A 26 3.87 -1.84 1.52
C VAL A 26 5.02 -0.88 1.77
N TYR A 27 4.97 -0.09 2.85
CA TYR A 27 6.08 0.80 3.23
C TYR A 27 7.39 0.02 3.38
N LEU A 28 7.39 -1.10 4.11
CA LEU A 28 8.59 -1.91 4.29
C LEU A 28 9.19 -2.34 2.96
N PHE A 29 8.37 -2.78 2.00
CA PHE A 29 8.82 -3.18 0.67
C PHE A 29 9.42 -2.04 -0.17
N VAL A 30 8.93 -0.81 -0.02
CA VAL A 30 9.44 0.36 -0.75
C VAL A 30 10.44 1.19 0.07
N SER A 31 10.65 0.84 1.33
CA SER A 31 11.48 1.58 2.28
C SER A 31 12.94 1.73 1.88
N PRO A 32 13.61 0.78 1.18
CA PRO A 32 15.00 0.99 0.76
C PRO A 32 15.19 2.25 -0.07
N VAL A 33 14.18 2.63 -0.88
CA VAL A 33 14.24 3.85 -1.69
C VAL A 33 13.75 5.07 -0.92
N LEU A 34 12.66 4.95 -0.16
CA LEU A 34 12.10 6.08 0.59
C LEU A 34 13.05 6.60 1.67
N ARG A 35 13.83 5.71 2.30
CA ARG A 35 14.77 6.04 3.38
C ARG A 35 15.97 6.89 2.93
N ILE A 36 16.21 7.02 1.63
CA ILE A 36 17.22 7.94 1.10
C ILE A 36 16.86 9.40 1.46
N LYS A 37 15.56 9.69 1.59
CA LYS A 37 15.05 11.06 1.82
C LYS A 37 14.26 11.22 3.11
N TYR A 38 13.54 10.20 3.56
CA TYR A 38 12.64 10.28 4.72
C TYR A 38 13.15 9.42 5.88
N PRO A 39 12.91 9.85 7.15
CA PRO A 39 13.28 9.02 8.29
C PRO A 39 12.51 7.69 8.28
N PRO A 40 13.06 6.62 8.89
CA PRO A 40 12.38 5.34 9.00
C PRO A 40 11.08 5.47 9.82
N MET A 41 10.08 4.63 9.51
CA MET A 41 8.75 4.68 10.14
C MET A 41 8.76 4.58 11.68
N ASN A 42 9.76 3.95 12.30
CA ASN A 42 9.89 3.89 13.77
C ASN A 42 10.24 5.25 14.41
N GLN A 43 10.63 6.25 13.62
CA GLN A 43 10.87 7.62 14.07
C GLN A 43 9.68 8.54 13.80
N TRP A 44 8.63 8.06 13.13
CA TRP A 44 7.43 8.86 12.91
C TRP A 44 6.58 8.85 14.17
N SER A 45 6.07 10.03 14.52
CA SER A 45 5.15 10.22 15.64
C SER A 45 4.04 11.18 15.24
N GLY A 46 2.92 11.13 15.98
CA GLY A 46 1.75 11.97 15.76
C GLY A 46 0.55 11.22 15.16
N ASP A 47 -0.60 11.89 15.22
CA ASP A 47 -1.91 11.30 14.89
C ASP A 47 -2.06 10.95 13.39
N TRP A 48 -1.18 11.45 12.53
CA TRP A 48 -1.21 11.24 11.09
C TRP A 48 -0.68 9.86 10.66
N VAL A 49 0.17 9.22 11.48
CA VAL A 49 0.89 7.99 11.08
C VAL A 49 -0.06 6.83 10.81
N TRP A 50 -1.06 6.63 11.67
CA TRP A 50 -2.01 5.53 11.49
C TRP A 50 -2.98 5.75 10.31
N PRO A 51 -3.64 6.91 10.16
CA PRO A 51 -4.40 7.24 8.95
C PRO A 51 -3.59 7.11 7.67
N ALA A 52 -2.31 7.54 7.68
CA ALA A 52 -1.41 7.40 6.53
C ALA A 52 -1.24 5.93 6.11
N ASN A 53 -1.06 5.01 7.07
CA ASN A 53 -0.98 3.58 6.78
C ASN A 53 -2.26 3.04 6.14
N ILE A 54 -3.42 3.40 6.67
CA ILE A 54 -4.71 2.95 6.14
C ILE A 54 -4.94 3.47 4.72
N VAL A 55 -4.71 4.77 4.51
CA VAL A 55 -4.83 5.41 3.19
C VAL A 55 -3.83 4.80 2.21
N ALA A 56 -2.61 4.51 2.65
CA ALA A 56 -1.61 3.83 1.82
C ALA A 56 -2.09 2.44 1.39
N GLY A 57 -2.60 1.62 2.32
CA GLY A 57 -3.14 0.29 2.01
C GLY A 57 -4.32 0.36 1.04
N LEU A 58 -5.23 1.31 1.24
CA LEU A 58 -6.38 1.52 0.36
C LEU A 58 -5.93 1.96 -1.04
N LEU A 59 -5.09 2.99 -1.15
CA LEU A 59 -4.62 3.51 -2.45
C LEU A 59 -3.73 2.52 -3.18
N TRP A 60 -2.95 1.71 -2.46
CA TRP A 60 -2.13 0.67 -3.06
C TRP A 60 -2.96 -0.38 -3.80
N SER A 61 -4.17 -0.68 -3.32
CA SER A 61 -5.10 -1.61 -4.00
C SER A 61 -5.47 -1.18 -5.43
N LEU A 62 -5.47 0.13 -5.71
CA LEU A 62 -5.67 0.66 -7.08
C LEU A 62 -4.54 0.26 -8.03
N GLY A 63 -3.35 -0.03 -7.50
CA GLY A 63 -2.23 -0.54 -8.25
C GLY A 63 -2.53 -1.87 -8.94
N PHE A 64 -3.44 -2.70 -8.40
CA PHE A 64 -3.83 -3.98 -9.01
C PHE A 64 -4.60 -3.76 -10.32
N LEU A 65 -5.38 -2.68 -10.44
CA LEU A 65 -6.06 -2.31 -11.68
C LEU A 65 -5.03 -1.89 -12.75
N ILE A 66 -4.05 -1.07 -12.35
CA ILE A 66 -2.97 -0.62 -13.25
C ILE A 66 -2.13 -1.82 -13.68
N ALA A 67 -1.68 -2.63 -12.74
CA ALA A 67 -0.87 -3.82 -13.00
C ALA A 67 -1.64 -4.86 -13.85
N GLY A 68 -2.93 -5.02 -13.61
CA GLY A 68 -3.80 -5.87 -14.44
C GLY A 68 -3.93 -5.36 -15.87
N GLY A 69 -4.11 -4.04 -16.06
CA GLY A 69 -4.13 -3.42 -17.38
C GLY A 69 -2.80 -3.56 -18.13
N VAL A 70 -1.67 -3.32 -17.46
CA VAL A 70 -0.34 -3.53 -18.03
C VAL A 70 -0.13 -5.00 -18.40
N ASN A 71 -0.47 -5.93 -17.51
CA ASN A 71 -0.35 -7.36 -17.79
C ASN A 71 -1.24 -7.80 -18.97
N TYR A 72 -2.47 -7.29 -19.07
CA TYR A 72 -3.36 -7.52 -20.20
C TYR A 72 -2.73 -7.05 -21.52
N PHE A 73 -2.08 -5.88 -21.52
CA PHE A 73 -1.44 -5.31 -22.71
C PHE A 73 -0.21 -6.10 -23.15
N PHE A 74 0.62 -6.56 -22.22
CA PHE A 74 1.87 -7.24 -22.54
C PHE A 74 1.75 -8.75 -22.74
N ARG A 75 0.62 -9.38 -22.40
CA ARG A 75 0.48 -10.85 -22.52
C ARG A 75 0.69 -11.38 -23.94
N ASP A 76 0.34 -10.58 -24.96
CA ASP A 76 0.39 -11.00 -26.36
C ASP A 76 1.79 -10.79 -26.95
N VAL A 77 2.63 -9.98 -26.29
CA VAL A 77 4.01 -9.66 -26.69
C VAL A 77 5.04 -10.47 -25.91
N VAL A 78 4.76 -10.73 -24.63
CA VAL A 78 5.67 -11.43 -23.71
C VAL A 78 5.18 -12.85 -23.52
N HIS A 79 5.86 -13.81 -24.14
CA HIS A 79 5.47 -15.23 -24.10
C HIS A 79 5.91 -15.97 -22.82
N LEU A 80 6.78 -15.36 -22.02
CA LEU A 80 7.27 -15.92 -20.75
C LEU A 80 6.39 -15.46 -19.58
N GLU A 81 5.69 -16.41 -18.96
CA GLU A 81 4.82 -16.15 -17.80
C GLU A 81 5.60 -15.51 -16.63
N THR A 82 6.85 -15.94 -16.41
CA THR A 82 7.72 -15.36 -15.38
C THR A 82 7.98 -13.87 -15.62
N SER A 83 8.19 -13.48 -16.86
CA SER A 83 8.43 -12.07 -17.22
C SER A 83 7.19 -11.21 -16.96
N LEU A 84 5.99 -11.72 -17.28
CA LEU A 84 4.73 -11.04 -16.97
C LEU A 84 4.54 -10.85 -15.46
N LYS A 85 4.84 -11.87 -14.64
CA LYS A 85 4.80 -11.77 -13.17
C LYS A 85 5.78 -10.72 -12.63
N ILE A 86 7.01 -10.67 -13.18
CA ILE A 86 8.00 -9.66 -12.78
C ILE A 86 7.52 -8.25 -13.12
N ILE A 87 6.98 -8.05 -14.33
CA ILE A 87 6.42 -6.75 -14.75
C ILE A 87 5.26 -6.36 -13.82
N TYR A 88 4.36 -7.29 -13.54
CA TYR A 88 3.23 -7.06 -12.64
C TYR A 88 3.67 -6.63 -11.24
N LEU A 89 4.63 -7.35 -10.65
CA LEU A 89 5.21 -7.01 -9.35
C LEU A 89 5.94 -5.66 -9.38
N ALA A 90 6.66 -5.36 -10.46
CA ALA A 90 7.34 -4.07 -10.62
C ALA A 90 6.34 -2.91 -10.67
N VAL A 91 5.22 -3.05 -11.40
CA VAL A 91 4.16 -2.03 -11.44
C VAL A 91 3.55 -1.80 -10.06
N LEU A 92 3.24 -2.87 -9.32
CA LEU A 92 2.71 -2.77 -7.96
C LEU A 92 3.70 -2.11 -6.99
N TRP A 93 4.99 -2.44 -7.13
CA TRP A 93 6.04 -1.86 -6.30
C TRP A 93 6.24 -0.37 -6.60
N VAL A 94 6.29 0.02 -7.88
CA VAL A 94 6.37 1.42 -8.31
C VAL A 94 5.16 2.22 -7.83
N TRP A 95 3.95 1.65 -7.93
CA TRP A 95 2.74 2.28 -7.42
C TRP A 95 2.78 2.49 -5.91
N GLY A 96 3.20 1.46 -5.15
CA GLY A 96 3.39 1.59 -3.70
C GLY A 96 4.39 2.67 -3.32
N LEU A 97 5.47 2.81 -4.11
CA LEU A 97 6.47 3.84 -3.92
C LEU A 97 5.91 5.24 -4.18
N LEU A 98 5.11 5.41 -5.24
CA LEU A 98 4.41 6.67 -5.52
C LEU A 98 3.44 7.05 -4.40
N VAL A 99 2.58 6.12 -3.97
CA VAL A 99 1.60 6.34 -2.90
C VAL A 99 2.28 6.84 -1.62
N TRP A 100 3.30 6.12 -1.14
CA TRP A 100 4.02 6.52 0.07
C TRP A 100 4.80 7.82 -0.10
N THR A 101 5.36 8.08 -1.28
CA THR A 101 6.05 9.35 -1.56
C THR A 101 5.11 10.53 -1.45
N VAL A 102 3.88 10.41 -1.98
CA VAL A 102 2.85 11.47 -1.89
C VAL A 102 2.41 11.66 -0.45
N ILE A 103 2.11 10.58 0.27
CA ILE A 103 1.70 10.64 1.68
C ILE A 103 2.76 11.32 2.53
N LEU A 104 4.04 10.93 2.39
CA LEU A 104 5.12 11.55 3.14
C LEU A 104 5.34 13.00 2.76
N LYS A 105 5.21 13.35 1.48
CA LYS A 105 5.34 14.75 1.05
C LYS A 105 4.25 15.66 1.62
N VAL A 106 3.03 15.13 1.82
CA VAL A 106 1.93 15.88 2.42
C VAL A 106 2.05 15.86 3.95
N GLY A 107 2.07 14.68 4.57
CA GLY A 107 2.05 14.54 6.02
C GLY A 107 3.33 14.99 6.74
N TYR A 108 4.50 14.99 6.07
CA TYR A 108 5.74 15.50 6.67
C TYR A 108 5.90 17.01 6.56
N LYS A 109 5.16 17.68 5.66
CA LYS A 109 5.28 19.13 5.48
C LYS A 109 4.50 19.92 6.54
N ASP A 110 3.55 19.25 7.21
CA ASP A 110 2.61 19.83 8.16
C ASP A 110 2.95 19.51 9.63
N ASN A 111 4.13 18.92 9.91
CA ASN A 111 4.72 18.74 11.25
C ASN A 111 6.09 19.43 11.34
#